data_AF-A0A2R6JA42-F1
#
_entry.id   AF-A0A2R6JA42-F1
#
_cell.length_a   1.000
_cell.length_b   1.000
_cell.length_c   1.000
_cell.angle_alpha   90.00
_cell.angle_beta   90.00
_cell.angle_gamma   90.00
#
_symmetry.space_group_name_H-M   'P 1'
#
loop_
_entity.id
_entity.type
_entity.pdbx_description
1 polymer ?
#
loop_
_entity_poly.entity_id
_entity_poly.type
_entity_poly.pdbx_seq_one_letter_code
_entity_poly.pdbx_strand_id
1 'polypeptide(L)'
;HDRGCAAIIAHPYRNSTVREVDASFDAIEVNGKHPRTREWIEQLADRHDLPMTGGSDVHYPPEVGRAYTVVDTAEPTPENVVAAIRDGRVEPRVDDWLPYRLIGRLYRYVHLESERFDRPEWATPGVGAPPEDD
;
A
#
# COMPACT_ATOMS: atom_id res chain seq x y z
N HIS A 1 2.99 -8.08 -16.86
CA HIS A 1 4.32 -8.57 -16.44
C HIS A 1 5.42 -8.46 -17.51
N ASP A 2 5.07 -8.25 -18.78
CA ASP A 2 5.97 -8.30 -19.96
C ASP A 2 7.18 -7.35 -19.94
N ARG A 3 7.20 -6.35 -19.05
CA ARG A 3 8.33 -5.43 -18.85
C ARG A 3 9.29 -5.86 -17.74
N GLY A 4 9.12 -7.07 -17.20
CA GLY A 4 9.92 -7.56 -16.07
C GLY A 4 9.55 -6.94 -14.73
N CYS A 5 8.43 -6.22 -14.62
CA CYS A 5 7.96 -5.61 -13.37
C CYS A 5 7.11 -6.58 -12.54
N ALA A 6 7.13 -6.41 -11.22
CA ALA A 6 6.13 -6.99 -10.34
C ALA A 6 4.83 -6.16 -10.34
N ALA A 7 3.66 -6.81 -10.41
CA ALA A 7 2.37 -6.15 -10.27
C ALA A 7 1.78 -6.41 -8.88
N ILE A 8 1.45 -5.33 -8.16
CA ILE A 8 0.98 -5.40 -6.78
C ILE A 8 -0.42 -4.81 -6.71
N ILE A 9 -1.34 -5.51 -6.05
CA ILE A 9 -2.66 -4.97 -5.74
C ILE A 9 -2.52 -3.90 -4.65
N ALA A 10 -2.63 -2.63 -5.02
CA ALA A 10 -2.56 -1.50 -4.08
C ALA A 10 -3.84 -1.42 -3.23
N HIS A 11 -3.65 -1.27 -1.92
CA HIS A 11 -4.65 -0.96 -0.90
C HIS A 11 -6.07 -1.44 -1.24
N PRO A 12 -6.31 -2.75 -1.35
CA PRO A 12 -7.49 -3.27 -2.03
C PRO A 12 -8.80 -2.89 -1.30
N TYR A 13 -8.75 -2.58 0.00
CA TYR A 13 -9.93 -2.19 0.81
C TYR A 13 -10.21 -0.68 0.75
N ARG A 14 -9.49 0.10 -0.07
CA ARG A 14 -9.67 1.54 -0.24
C ARG A 14 -10.19 1.85 -1.65
N ASN A 15 -11.51 1.96 -1.80
CA ASN A 15 -12.20 2.37 -3.03
C ASN A 15 -11.76 1.61 -4.31
N SER A 16 -11.45 0.32 -4.18
CA SER A 16 -10.86 -0.49 -5.26
C SER A 16 -11.76 -1.67 -5.61
N THR A 17 -12.06 -1.82 -6.89
CA THR A 17 -12.70 -3.02 -7.48
C THR A 17 -11.67 -4.06 -7.92
N VAL A 18 -10.38 -3.82 -7.69
CA VAL A 18 -9.28 -4.67 -8.20
C VAL A 18 -9.35 -6.12 -7.70
N ARG A 19 -10.05 -6.37 -6.58
CA ARG A 19 -10.34 -7.72 -6.09
C ARG A 19 -11.19 -8.58 -7.02
N GLU A 20 -12.00 -7.92 -7.84
CA GLU A 20 -12.99 -8.56 -8.72
C GLU A 20 -12.44 -8.75 -10.13
N VAL A 21 -11.20 -8.33 -10.37
CA VAL A 21 -10.57 -8.34 -11.68
C VAL A 21 -9.77 -9.62 -11.86
N ASP A 22 -10.04 -10.33 -12.95
CA ASP A 22 -9.33 -11.56 -13.32
C ASP A 22 -8.01 -11.21 -14.03
N ALA A 23 -7.06 -10.68 -13.25
CA ALA A 23 -5.71 -10.35 -13.68
C ALA A 23 -4.70 -11.05 -12.77
N SER A 24 -3.56 -11.44 -13.35
CA SER A 24 -2.45 -11.97 -12.55
C SER A 24 -1.77 -10.84 -11.78
N PHE A 25 -1.49 -11.10 -10.51
CA PHE A 25 -0.72 -10.21 -9.63
C PHE A 25 0.38 -11.02 -8.94
N ASP A 26 1.46 -10.35 -8.57
CA ASP A 26 2.60 -10.96 -7.89
C ASP A 26 2.54 -10.77 -6.36
N ALA A 27 1.77 -9.79 -5.85
CA ALA A 27 1.61 -9.53 -4.41
C ALA A 27 0.40 -8.65 -4.08
N ILE A 28 0.08 -8.52 -2.78
CA ILE A 28 -0.96 -7.62 -2.26
C ILE A 28 -0.35 -6.61 -1.27
N GLU A 29 -0.76 -5.35 -1.33
CA GLU A 29 -0.28 -4.28 -0.44
C GLU A 29 -1.05 -4.22 0.90
N VAL A 30 -0.30 -4.21 2.00
CA VAL A 30 -0.69 -3.76 3.33
C VAL A 30 -0.44 -2.25 3.44
N ASN A 31 -1.53 -1.48 3.47
CA ASN A 31 -1.48 -0.02 3.46
C ASN A 31 -1.28 0.57 4.87
N GLY A 32 -0.23 1.37 5.04
CA GLY A 32 0.12 2.01 6.31
C GLY A 32 -0.89 3.05 6.81
N LYS A 33 -1.72 3.63 5.93
CA LYS A 33 -2.76 4.60 6.31
C LYS A 33 -3.94 3.93 7.02
N HIS A 34 -4.29 2.71 6.61
CA HIS A 34 -5.42 1.93 7.14
C HIS A 34 -4.99 0.54 7.64
N PRO A 35 -4.15 0.43 8.68
CA PRO A 35 -3.64 -0.85 9.17
C PRO A 35 -4.73 -1.79 9.70
N ARG A 36 -5.93 -1.28 9.97
CA ARG A 36 -7.08 -2.05 10.46
C ARG A 36 -7.61 -3.08 9.45
N THR A 37 -7.32 -2.92 8.17
CA THR A 37 -7.72 -3.88 7.13
C THR A 37 -6.73 -5.03 6.99
N ARG A 38 -5.68 -5.11 7.82
CA ARG A 38 -4.62 -6.10 7.72
C ARG A 38 -5.14 -7.54 7.74
N GLU A 39 -6.00 -7.90 8.68
CA GLU A 39 -6.58 -9.26 8.78
C GLU A 39 -7.34 -9.66 7.50
N TRP A 40 -7.99 -8.69 6.85
CA TRP A 40 -8.71 -8.93 5.60
C TRP A 40 -7.75 -9.07 4.42
N ILE A 41 -6.65 -8.33 4.43
CA ILE A 41 -5.58 -8.42 3.43
C ILE A 41 -4.87 -9.77 3.55
N GLU A 42 -4.61 -10.23 4.77
CA GLU A 42 -4.02 -11.55 5.05
C GLU A 42 -4.92 -12.67 4.51
N GLN A 43 -6.23 -12.64 4.79
CA GLN A 43 -7.19 -13.61 4.23
C GLN A 43 -7.26 -13.57 2.70
N LEU A 44 -7.12 -12.39 2.09
CA LEU A 44 -7.12 -12.24 0.63
C LEU A 44 -5.82 -12.81 0.04
N ALA A 45 -4.68 -12.51 0.66
CA ALA A 45 -3.38 -13.04 0.27
C ALA A 45 -3.38 -14.58 0.32
N ASP A 46 -3.86 -15.16 1.42
CA ASP A 46 -3.97 -16.61 1.60
C ASP A 46 -4.89 -17.25 0.55
N ARG A 47 -6.03 -16.62 0.23
CA ARG A 47 -6.98 -17.14 -0.77
C ARG A 47 -6.39 -17.19 -2.18
N HIS A 48 -5.55 -16.22 -2.50
CA HIS A 48 -4.94 -16.09 -3.83
C HIS A 48 -3.52 -16.66 -3.90
N ASP A 49 -3.00 -17.21 -2.80
CA ASP A 49 -1.62 -17.69 -2.66
C ASP A 49 -0.59 -16.62 -3.08
N LEU A 50 -0.81 -15.39 -2.61
CA LEU A 50 0.02 -14.23 -2.96
C LEU A 50 0.81 -13.74 -1.75
N PRO A 51 2.08 -13.35 -1.91
CA PRO A 51 2.82 -12.69 -0.87
C PRO A 51 2.29 -11.27 -0.61
N MET A 52 2.67 -10.70 0.53
CA MET A 52 2.27 -9.36 0.92
C MET A 52 3.45 -8.38 0.90
N THR A 53 3.16 -7.13 0.51
CA THR A 53 4.10 -6.01 0.57
C THR A 53 3.52 -4.90 1.45
N GLY A 54 4.37 -4.06 2.02
CA GLY A 54 3.96 -2.90 2.83
C GLY A 54 4.26 -1.59 2.13
N GLY A 55 3.26 -0.69 2.08
CA GLY A 55 3.38 0.64 1.48
C GLY A 55 2.74 1.71 2.35
N SER A 56 3.45 2.83 2.54
CA SER A 56 3.02 3.90 3.45
C SER A 56 1.95 4.82 2.88
N ASP A 57 1.79 4.88 1.55
CA ASP A 57 0.82 5.75 0.86
C ASP A 57 0.92 7.22 1.37
N VAL A 58 2.18 7.70 1.41
CA VAL A 58 2.59 8.96 2.02
C VAL A 58 1.99 10.14 1.26
N HIS A 59 1.25 10.99 1.96
CA HIS A 59 0.86 12.32 1.46
C HIS A 59 1.62 13.43 2.21
N TYR A 60 2.23 13.13 3.36
CA TYR A 60 2.98 14.09 4.17
C TYR A 60 4.33 13.52 4.66
N PRO A 61 5.41 14.33 4.72
CA PRO A 61 6.74 13.83 5.11
C PRO A 61 6.80 13.01 6.41
N PRO A 62 6.06 13.34 7.49
CA PRO A 62 6.07 12.53 8.71
C PRO A 62 5.48 11.12 8.58
N GLU A 63 4.78 10.82 7.49
CA GLU A 63 4.15 9.51 7.26
C GLU A 63 5.10 8.53 6.54
N VAL A 64 6.27 9.00 6.08
CA VAL A 64 7.29 8.16 5.44
C VAL A 64 7.73 7.05 6.39
N GLY A 65 7.76 5.82 5.87
CA GLY A 65 8.22 4.65 6.60
C GLY A 65 7.20 4.05 7.57
N ARG A 66 5.99 4.61 7.69
CA ARG A 66 4.92 4.04 8.53
C ARG A 66 4.52 2.62 8.12
N ALA A 67 4.63 2.30 6.84
CA ALA A 67 4.61 0.93 6.34
C ALA A 67 5.64 0.77 5.24
N TYR A 68 6.31 -0.38 5.25
CA TYR A 68 7.39 -0.73 4.34
C TYR A 68 7.46 -2.24 4.14
N THR A 69 8.19 -2.65 3.09
CA THR A 69 8.45 -4.05 2.79
C THR A 69 9.88 -4.38 3.19
N VAL A 70 10.07 -5.40 4.01
CA VAL A 70 11.37 -6.04 4.20
C VAL A 70 11.57 -6.99 3.04
N VAL A 71 12.68 -6.85 2.32
CA VAL A 71 13.01 -7.68 1.15
C VAL A 71 14.26 -8.48 1.49
N ASP A 72 14.14 -9.81 1.46
CA ASP A 72 15.29 -10.70 1.67
C ASP A 72 16.05 -10.86 0.36
N THR A 73 17.08 -10.05 0.15
CA THR A 73 17.98 -10.14 -1.02
C THR A 73 19.40 -9.73 -0.62
N ALA A 74 20.40 -10.40 -1.20
CA ALA A 74 21.81 -10.06 -0.98
C ALA A 74 22.19 -8.71 -1.60
N GLU A 75 21.61 -8.38 -2.77
CA GLU A 75 21.85 -7.14 -3.49
C GLU A 75 20.51 -6.46 -3.85
N PRO A 76 20.29 -5.18 -3.47
CA PRO A 76 19.03 -4.48 -3.66
C PRO A 76 18.91 -3.85 -5.07
N THR A 77 19.11 -4.65 -6.12
CA THR A 77 18.85 -4.22 -7.50
C THR A 77 17.35 -4.33 -7.84
N PRO A 78 16.82 -3.55 -8.80
CA PRO A 78 15.43 -3.65 -9.21
C PRO A 78 15.00 -5.07 -9.60
N GLU A 79 15.85 -5.79 -10.33
CA GLU A 79 15.59 -7.16 -10.78
C GLU A 79 15.49 -8.12 -9.60
N ASN A 80 16.39 -7.99 -8.62
CA ASN A 80 16.39 -8.84 -7.43
C ASN A 80 15.18 -8.55 -6.52
N VAL A 81 14.74 -7.29 -6.45
CA VAL A 81 13.52 -6.93 -5.72
C VAL A 81 12.29 -7.55 -6.38
N VAL A 82 12.17 -7.48 -7.71
CA VAL A 82 11.07 -8.13 -8.43
C VAL A 82 11.08 -9.65 -8.21
N ALA A 83 12.26 -10.28 -8.31
CA ALA A 83 12.39 -11.71 -8.03
C ALA A 83 11.99 -12.04 -6.59
N ALA A 84 12.44 -11.26 -5.61
CA ALA A 84 12.08 -11.46 -4.20
C ALA A 84 10.57 -11.35 -3.94
N ILE A 85 9.89 -10.39 -4.59
CA ILE A 85 8.44 -10.27 -4.50
C ILE A 85 7.76 -11.54 -5.04
N ARG A 86 8.13 -11.98 -6.25
CA ARG A 86 7.54 -13.16 -6.90
C ARG A 86 7.82 -14.46 -6.15
N ASP A 87 8.98 -14.57 -5.53
CA ASP A 87 9.39 -15.73 -4.75
C ASP A 87 8.79 -15.72 -3.32
N GLY A 88 8.04 -14.68 -2.95
CA GLY A 88 7.49 -14.52 -1.60
C GLY A 88 8.53 -14.23 -0.51
N ARG A 89 9.73 -13.79 -0.90
CA ARG A 89 10.83 -13.41 0.01
C ARG A 89 10.68 -11.97 0.52
N VAL A 90 9.45 -11.61 0.88
CA VAL A 90 9.06 -10.26 1.32
C VAL A 90 8.15 -10.31 2.53
N GLU A 91 8.29 -9.34 3.42
CA GLU A 91 7.46 -9.24 4.63
C GLU A 91 6.95 -7.79 4.82
N PRO A 92 5.63 -7.58 4.96
CA PRO A 92 5.08 -6.26 5.24
C PRO A 92 5.28 -5.89 6.71
N ARG A 93 5.89 -4.73 6.96
CA ARG A 93 5.99 -4.12 8.29
C ARG A 93 5.18 -2.85 8.35
N VAL A 94 4.48 -2.68 9.47
CA VAL A 94 3.72 -1.47 9.79
C VAL A 94 4.17 -1.01 11.16
N ASP A 95 4.62 0.23 11.24
CA ASP A 95 4.93 0.91 12.49
C ASP A 95 3.68 1.66 12.96
N ASP A 96 3.15 1.27 14.10
CA ASP A 96 1.96 1.85 14.74
C ASP A 96 2.30 2.75 15.93
N TRP A 97 3.58 3.15 16.07
CA TRP A 97 4.05 3.91 17.22
C TRP A 97 3.28 5.24 17.41
N LEU A 98 2.86 5.47 18.65
CA LEU A 98 2.03 6.61 19.07
C LEU A 98 2.54 7.99 18.57
N PRO A 99 3.86 8.26 18.53
CA PRO A 99 4.41 9.52 18.02
C PRO A 99 4.10 9.78 16.54
N TYR A 100 4.11 8.77 15.66
CA TYR A 100 3.75 8.93 14.26
C TYR A 100 2.31 9.46 14.11
N ARG A 101 1.39 8.95 14.94
CA ARG A 101 -0.01 9.38 14.93
C ARG A 101 -0.18 10.82 15.41
N LEU A 102 0.59 11.23 16.42
CA LEU A 102 0.53 12.57 16.99
C LEU A 102 1.22 13.62 16.10
N ILE A 103 2.42 13.32 15.61
CA ILE A 103 3.20 14.21 14.73
C ILE A 103 2.46 14.40 13.42
N GLY A 104 1.93 13.34 12.79
CA GLY A 104 1.15 13.47 11.57
C GLY A 104 -0.10 14.35 11.76
N ARG A 105 -0.79 14.23 12.90
CA ARG A 105 -1.97 15.06 13.21
C ARG A 105 -1.60 16.53 13.41
N LEU A 106 -0.52 16.80 14.14
CA LEU A 106 -0.03 18.17 14.35
C LEU A 106 0.47 18.79 13.04
N TYR A 107 1.21 18.03 12.24
CA TYR A 107 1.72 18.48 10.95
C TYR A 107 0.57 18.87 10.02
N ARG A 108 -0.44 18.01 9.87
CA ARG A 108 -1.64 18.33 9.09
C ARG A 108 -2.33 19.58 9.60
N TYR A 109 -2.54 19.70 10.92
CA TYR A 109 -3.18 20.87 11.53
C TYR A 109 -2.43 22.18 11.21
N VAL A 110 -1.10 22.16 11.24
CA VAL A 110 -0.28 23.34 10.93
C VAL A 110 -0.26 23.65 9.42
N HIS A 111 -0.42 22.64 8.56
CA HIS A 111 -0.26 22.77 7.11
C HIS A 111 -1.58 22.74 6.31
N LEU A 112 -2.74 22.89 6.97
CA LEU A 112 -4.07 22.91 6.32
C LEU A 112 -4.18 23.96 5.20
N GLU A 113 -3.41 25.05 5.26
CA GLU A 113 -3.47 26.13 4.25
C GLU A 113 -2.71 25.78 2.95
N SER A 114 -1.82 24.79 3.01
CA SER A 114 -1.07 24.28 1.84
C SER A 114 -1.81 23.22 1.01
N GLU A 115 -3.04 22.85 1.44
CA GLU A 115 -3.95 21.86 0.82
C GLU A 115 -4.33 22.14 -0.65
N ARG A 116 -3.91 23.28 -1.21
CA ARG A 116 -4.14 23.65 -2.61
C ARG A 116 -3.36 22.80 -3.62
N PHE A 117 -2.37 22.02 -3.17
CA PHE A 117 -1.52 21.19 -4.04
C PHE A 117 -1.95 19.72 -4.16
N ASP A 118 -2.96 19.26 -3.40
CA ASP A 118 -3.32 17.83 -3.30
C ASP A 118 -4.52 17.40 -4.18
N ARG A 119 -5.07 18.30 -5.02
CA ARG A 119 -6.09 17.92 -6.00
C ARG A 119 -5.47 17.85 -7.39
N PRO A 120 -5.17 16.66 -7.92
CA PRO A 120 -4.93 16.53 -9.36
C PRO A 120 -6.16 17.09 -10.10
N GLU A 121 -5.95 18.00 -11.06
CA GLU A 121 -7.03 18.57 -11.88
C GLU A 121 -7.72 17.53 -12.80
N TRP A 122 -7.26 16.29 -12.79
CA TRP A 122 -7.73 15.20 -13.63
C TRP A 122 -8.37 14.08 -12.81
N ALA A 123 -9.44 13.48 -13.36
CA ALA A 123 -10.10 12.33 -12.77
C ALA A 123 -9.20 11.09 -12.86
N THR A 124 -8.85 10.50 -11.72
CA THR A 124 -8.08 9.26 -11.66
C THR A 124 -8.96 8.07 -12.07
N PRO A 125 -8.60 7.32 -13.13
CA PRO A 125 -9.33 6.11 -13.50
C PRO A 125 -9.05 5.05 -12.42
N GLY A 126 -10.05 4.74 -11.60
CA GLY A 126 -9.93 3.72 -10.54
C GLY A 126 -10.74 3.97 -9.27
N VAL A 127 -11.42 5.11 -9.13
CA VAL A 127 -12.29 5.37 -7.97
C VAL A 127 -13.68 4.77 -8.18
N GLY A 128 -13.92 3.60 -7.58
CA GLY A 128 -15.27 3.13 -7.29
C GLY A 128 -15.82 3.81 -6.02
N ALA A 129 -17.14 3.95 -5.91
CA ALA A 129 -17.76 4.43 -4.69
C ALA A 129 -17.51 3.42 -3.54
N PRO A 130 -17.13 3.86 -2.33
CA PRO A 130 -17.05 2.96 -1.18
C PRO A 130 -18.41 2.30 -0.92
N PRO A 131 -18.44 1.04 -0.43
CA PRO A 131 -19.69 0.41 -0.02
C PRO A 131 -20.34 1.22 1.12
N GLU A 132 -21.67 1.28 1.11
CA GLU A 132 -22.44 1.81 2.22
C GLU A 132 -22.47 0.76 3.34
N ASP A 133 -22.26 1.19 4.59
CA ASP A 133 -22.36 0.31 5.77
C ASP A 133 -23.86 -0.05 5.98
N ASP A 134 -24.20 -1.33 5.89
CA ASP A 134 -25.46 -1.91 6.41
C ASP A 134 -25.33 -2.25 7.91
#